data_AF-B5IHE9-F1
#
_entry.id   AF-B5IHE9-F1
#
_cell.length_a   1.000
_cell.length_b   1.000
_cell.length_c   1.000
_cell.angle_alpha   90.00
_cell.angle_beta   90.00
_cell.angle_gamma   90.00
#
_symmetry.space_group_name_H-M   'P 1'
#
loop_
_entity.id
_entity.type
_entity.pdbx_description
1 polymer ?
#
loop_
_entity_poly.entity_id
_entity_poly.type
_entity_poly.pdbx_seq_one_letter_code
_entity_poly.pdbx_strand_id
1 'polypeptide(L)'
;MSVEECVEKMEDVPENNSYTAIVDKEIYRQVGHFKKVIDAMVGDELDSMDDYINFILKIGMQKMLMDVLPDDEALQMTMVAMFEDNPEYLCEFVSKVLKDGKNEKVEGKKSEWINAYG
;
A
#
# COMPACT_ATOMS: atom_id res chain seq x y z
N MET A 1 -0.94 -35.32 13.67
CA MET A 1 -0.86 -33.85 13.55
C MET A 1 -2.10 -33.27 14.19
N SER A 2 -2.00 -32.90 15.46
CA SER A 2 -3.09 -32.23 16.17
C SER A 2 -3.03 -30.73 15.89
N VAL A 3 -4.15 -30.03 16.13
CA VAL A 3 -4.27 -28.58 15.94
C VAL A 3 -3.27 -27.82 16.84
N GLU A 4 -2.84 -28.42 17.95
CA GLU A 4 -1.83 -27.82 18.84
C GLU A 4 -0.43 -27.78 18.22
N GLU A 5 -0.03 -28.76 17.39
CA GLU A 5 1.28 -28.75 16.69
C GLU A 5 1.39 -27.66 15.61
N CYS A 6 0.25 -27.08 15.16
CA CYS A 6 0.25 -25.96 14.21
C CYS A 6 0.39 -24.59 14.89
N VAL A 7 0.17 -24.49 16.20
CA VAL A 7 0.16 -23.21 16.93
C VAL A 7 1.56 -22.80 17.43
N GLU A 8 2.51 -23.74 17.56
CA GLU A 8 3.86 -23.51 18.10
C GLU A 8 4.89 -22.91 17.12
N LYS A 9 4.48 -22.30 16.00
CA LYS A 9 5.41 -21.60 15.07
C LYS A 9 5.10 -20.12 14.84
N MET A 10 4.31 -19.52 15.73
CA MET A 10 3.98 -18.08 15.68
C MET A 10 4.71 -17.24 16.75
N GLU A 11 5.78 -17.75 17.37
CA GLU A 11 6.64 -16.97 18.26
C GLU A 11 8.04 -16.82 17.67
N ASP A 12 8.22 -15.79 16.84
CA ASP A 12 9.35 -14.85 16.94
C ASP A 12 9.15 -13.73 15.89
N VAL A 13 8.19 -12.84 16.14
CA VAL A 13 8.17 -11.54 15.46
C VAL A 13 8.80 -10.55 16.44
N PRO A 14 10.06 -10.11 16.24
CA PRO A 14 10.66 -9.14 17.13
C PRO A 14 9.85 -7.83 17.08
N GLU A 15 9.26 -7.46 18.22
CA GLU A 15 8.35 -6.30 18.41
C GLU A 15 8.99 -4.93 18.12
N ASN A 16 10.25 -4.86 17.71
CA ASN A 16 10.98 -3.61 17.49
C ASN A 16 11.85 -3.65 16.22
N ASN A 17 11.22 -3.89 15.07
CA ASN A 17 11.83 -3.56 13.79
C ASN A 17 11.36 -2.17 13.34
N SER A 18 11.86 -1.13 14.01
CA SER A 18 11.75 0.23 13.50
C SER A 18 12.62 0.36 12.24
N TYR A 19 12.00 0.41 11.06
CA TYR A 19 12.69 0.65 9.80
C TYR A 19 12.83 2.15 9.56
N THR A 20 14.03 2.61 9.19
CA THR A 20 14.24 4.01 8.79
C THR A 20 13.99 4.15 7.29
N ALA A 21 12.91 4.84 6.91
CA ALA A 21 12.70 5.28 5.54
C ALA A 21 13.39 6.63 5.32
N ILE A 22 14.21 6.74 4.27
CA ILE A 22 14.78 8.03 3.87
C ILE A 22 13.79 8.68 2.90
N VAL A 23 13.14 9.75 3.35
CA VAL A 23 12.20 10.53 2.56
C VAL A 23 12.88 11.82 2.09
N ASP A 24 12.68 12.17 0.82
CA ASP A 24 13.18 13.44 0.30
C ASP A 24 12.64 14.63 1.10
N LYS A 25 13.48 15.64 1.29
CA LYS A 25 13.15 16.80 2.14
C LYS A 25 11.93 17.56 1.64
N GLU A 26 11.74 17.66 0.32
CA GLU A 26 10.58 18.33 -0.27
C GLU A 26 9.31 17.52 0.00
N ILE A 27 9.35 16.20 -0.18
CA ILE A 27 8.22 15.31 0.14
C ILE A 27 7.86 15.43 1.62
N TYR A 28 8.83 15.37 2.52
CA TYR A 28 8.60 15.53 3.97
C TYR A 28 7.92 16.87 4.29
N ARG A 29 8.38 17.97 3.66
CA ARG A 29 7.76 19.29 3.80
C ARG A 29 6.31 19.28 3.31
N GLN A 30 6.05 18.67 2.15
CA GLN A 30 4.71 18.58 1.58
C GLN A 30 3.77 17.77 2.47
N VAL A 31 4.20 16.63 3.00
CA VAL A 31 3.43 15.85 3.98
C VAL A 31 3.10 16.71 5.20
N GLY A 32 4.02 17.55 5.67
CA GLY A 32 3.79 18.44 6.81
C GLY A 32 2.69 19.47 6.57
N HIS A 33 2.50 19.89 5.31
CA HIS A 33 1.36 20.73 4.93
C HIS A 33 0.09 19.90 4.72
N PHE A 34 0.22 18.72 4.12
CA PHE A 34 -0.89 17.83 3.79
C PHE A 34 -1.52 17.18 5.02
N LYS A 35 -0.81 17.11 6.16
CA LYS A 35 -1.34 16.59 7.43
C LYS A 35 -2.68 17.21 7.80
N LYS A 36 -2.88 18.51 7.53
CA LYS A 36 -4.16 19.21 7.77
C LYS A 36 -5.34 18.61 7.01
N VAL A 37 -5.09 18.08 5.81
CA VAL A 37 -6.10 17.37 5.01
C VAL A 37 -6.39 16.02 5.65
N ILE A 38 -5.36 15.31 6.11
CA ILE A 38 -5.50 14.03 6.81
C ILE A 38 -6.28 14.24 8.12
N ASP A 39 -5.91 15.22 8.93
CA ASP A 39 -6.59 15.57 10.18
C ASP A 39 -8.08 15.83 9.95
N ALA A 40 -8.42 16.56 8.87
CA ALA A 40 -9.80 16.82 8.51
C ALA A 40 -10.57 15.58 8.02
N MET A 41 -9.88 14.60 7.42
CA MET A 41 -10.47 13.35 6.93
C MET A 41 -10.65 12.31 8.03
N VAL A 42 -9.64 12.17 8.91
CA VAL A 42 -9.62 11.20 10.01
C VAL A 42 -10.41 11.72 11.21
N GLY A 43 -10.50 13.03 11.37
CA GLY A 43 -11.20 13.70 12.46
C GLY A 43 -10.32 13.98 13.68
N ASP A 44 -9.09 13.47 13.70
CA ASP A 44 -8.09 13.62 14.78
C ASP A 44 -6.68 13.76 14.18
N GLU A 45 -5.76 14.35 14.95
CA GLU A 45 -4.33 14.39 14.61
C GLU A 45 -3.66 13.03 14.89
N LEU A 46 -2.80 12.57 13.98
CA LEU A 46 -1.92 11.42 14.22
C LEU A 46 -0.74 11.80 15.13
N ASP A 47 -0.21 10.82 15.86
CA ASP A 47 0.75 11.01 16.95
C ASP A 47 2.12 11.53 16.50
N SER A 48 2.55 11.16 15.29
CA SER A 48 3.86 11.55 14.77
C SER A 48 3.85 11.81 13.27
N MET A 49 4.88 12.52 12.79
CA MET A 49 5.09 12.73 11.36
C MET A 49 5.27 11.41 10.59
N ASP A 50 5.87 10.41 11.24
CA ASP A 50 6.04 9.08 10.66
C ASP A 50 4.69 8.38 10.48
N ASP A 51 3.72 8.60 11.38
CA ASP A 51 2.37 8.07 11.23
C ASP A 51 1.64 8.68 10.03
N TYR A 52 1.80 9.99 9.79
CA TYR A 52 1.28 10.61 8.57
C TYR A 52 1.92 10.04 7.31
N ILE A 53 3.24 9.83 7.32
CA ILE A 53 3.96 9.23 6.19
C ILE A 53 3.47 7.80 5.95
N ASN A 54 3.38 6.99 7.01
CA ASN A 54 2.89 5.61 6.94
C ASN A 54 1.44 5.55 6.44
N PHE A 55 0.58 6.45 6.92
CA PHE A 55 -0.80 6.57 6.45
C PHE A 55 -0.88 6.87 4.96
N ILE A 56 -0.11 7.86 4.49
CA ILE A 56 -0.04 8.21 3.06
C ILE A 56 0.48 7.05 2.23
N LEU A 57 1.54 6.37 2.68
CA LEU A 57 2.11 5.21 1.97
C LEU A 57 1.10 4.06 1.88
N LYS A 58 0.37 3.75 2.97
CA LYS A 58 -0.66 2.72 2.96
C LYS A 58 -1.76 3.03 1.94
N ILE A 59 -2.28 4.25 1.94
CA ILE A 59 -3.28 4.68 0.96
C ILE A 59 -2.72 4.67 -0.46
N GLY A 60 -1.48 5.13 -0.64
CA GLY A 60 -0.81 5.16 -1.94
C GLY A 60 -0.70 3.77 -2.56
N MET A 61 -0.23 2.78 -1.79
CA MET A 61 -0.15 1.39 -2.25
C MET A 61 -1.51 0.81 -2.63
N GLN A 62 -2.54 1.03 -1.80
CA GLN A 62 -3.90 0.57 -2.10
C GLN A 62 -4.45 1.23 -3.38
N LYS A 63 -4.28 2.56 -3.53
CA LYS A 63 -4.70 3.27 -4.74
C LYS A 63 -3.99 2.77 -6.00
N MET A 64 -2.68 2.55 -5.93
CA MET A 64 -1.94 1.99 -7.07
C MET A 64 -2.44 0.60 -7.46
N LEU A 65 -2.79 -0.25 -6.47
CA LEU A 65 -3.37 -1.55 -6.74
C LEU A 65 -4.77 -1.43 -7.39
N MET A 66 -5.61 -0.51 -6.91
CA MET A 66 -6.97 -0.34 -7.44
C MET A 66 -7.00 0.30 -8.84
N ASP A 67 -6.10 1.22 -9.14
CA ASP A 67 -6.05 1.96 -10.41
C ASP A 67 -5.86 1.07 -11.64
N VAL A 68 -5.20 -0.09 -11.48
CA VAL A 68 -4.98 -1.07 -12.55
C VAL A 68 -6.14 -2.05 -12.72
N LEU A 69 -7.12 -2.03 -11.81
CA LEU A 69 -8.29 -2.89 -11.84
C LEU A 69 -9.47 -2.25 -12.60
N PRO A 70 -10.47 -3.04 -12.99
CA PRO A 70 -11.78 -2.53 -13.37
C PRO A 70 -12.40 -1.66 -12.28
N ASP A 71 -13.30 -0.76 -12.69
CA ASP A 71 -14.09 0.06 -11.76
C ASP A 71 -15.25 -0.78 -11.19
N ASP A 72 -14.89 -1.74 -10.34
CA ASP A 72 -15.79 -2.65 -9.64
C ASP A 72 -15.40 -2.67 -8.15
N GLU A 73 -16.29 -2.14 -7.32
CA GLU A 73 -16.04 -1.92 -5.90
C GLU A 73 -15.79 -3.24 -5.14
N ALA A 74 -16.54 -4.29 -5.46
CA ALA A 74 -16.40 -5.59 -4.80
C ALA A 74 -15.05 -6.24 -5.14
N LEU A 75 -14.62 -6.16 -6.40
CA LEU A 75 -13.32 -6.62 -6.82
C LEU A 75 -12.19 -5.81 -6.18
N GLN A 76 -12.30 -4.49 -6.17
CA GLN A 76 -11.28 -3.61 -5.55
C GLN A 76 -11.14 -3.91 -4.05
N MET A 77 -12.25 -4.02 -3.32
CA MET A 77 -12.23 -4.38 -1.90
C MET A 77 -11.64 -5.78 -1.66
N THR A 78 -11.96 -6.76 -2.52
CA THR A 78 -11.39 -8.10 -2.44
C THR A 78 -9.87 -8.07 -2.62
N MET A 79 -9.39 -7.30 -3.60
CA MET A 79 -7.96 -7.16 -3.87
C MET A 79 -7.22 -6.46 -2.73
N VAL A 80 -7.83 -5.45 -2.11
CA VAL A 80 -7.27 -4.82 -0.90
C VAL A 80 -7.22 -5.80 0.27
N ALA A 81 -8.28 -6.58 0.50
CA ALA A 81 -8.29 -7.58 1.57
C ALA A 81 -7.23 -8.68 1.33
N MET A 82 -7.05 -9.13 0.09
CA MET A 82 -5.98 -10.07 -0.28
C MET A 82 -4.58 -9.45 -0.08
N PHE A 83 -4.44 -8.14 -0.32
CA PHE A 83 -3.16 -7.44 -0.10
C PHE A 83 -2.82 -7.38 1.38
N GLU A 84 -3.82 -7.16 2.24
CA GLU A 84 -3.63 -7.14 3.69
C GLU A 84 -3.34 -8.53 4.28
N ASP A 85 -3.94 -9.59 3.70
CA ASP A 85 -3.72 -10.98 4.15
C ASP A 85 -2.39 -11.57 3.66
N ASN A 86 -2.05 -11.39 2.39
CA ASN A 86 -0.81 -11.90 1.80
C ASN A 86 -0.24 -10.96 0.71
N PRO A 87 0.47 -9.88 1.12
CA PRO A 87 0.95 -8.86 0.19
C PRO A 87 1.97 -9.40 -0.80
N GLU A 88 2.84 -10.32 -0.38
CA GLU A 88 3.87 -10.93 -1.22
C GLU A 88 3.24 -11.67 -2.41
N TYR A 89 2.35 -12.63 -2.12
CA TYR A 89 1.67 -13.40 -3.16
C TYR A 89 0.89 -12.51 -4.12
N LEU A 90 0.13 -11.53 -3.59
CA LEU A 90 -0.67 -10.67 -4.43
C LEU A 90 0.19 -9.82 -5.36
N CYS A 91 1.28 -9.23 -4.84
CA CYS A 91 2.18 -8.42 -5.65
C CYS A 91 2.86 -9.24 -6.74
N GLU A 92 3.28 -10.48 -6.44
CA GLU A 92 3.83 -11.38 -7.43
C GLU A 92 2.80 -11.73 -8.52
N PHE A 93 1.59 -12.10 -8.11
CA PHE A 93 0.51 -12.44 -9.03
C PHE A 93 0.15 -11.28 -9.95
N VAL A 94 -0.14 -10.11 -9.37
CA VAL A 94 -0.49 -8.90 -10.14
C VAL A 94 0.66 -8.54 -11.08
N SER A 95 1.90 -8.52 -10.59
CA SER A 95 3.08 -8.22 -11.42
C SER A 95 3.21 -9.17 -12.61
N LYS A 96 2.95 -10.47 -12.41
CA LYS A 96 2.96 -11.47 -13.47
C LYS A 96 1.86 -11.19 -14.50
N VAL A 97 0.62 -10.97 -14.04
CA VAL A 97 -0.52 -10.68 -14.93
C VAL A 97 -0.31 -9.41 -15.74
N LEU A 98 0.24 -8.35 -15.14
CA LEU A 98 0.52 -7.09 -15.83
C LEU A 98 1.64 -7.24 -16.89
N LYS A 99 2.63 -8.10 -16.65
CA LYS A 99 3.71 -8.38 -17.62
C LYS A 99 3.25 -9.26 -18.77
N ASP A 100 2.40 -10.25 -18.48
CA ASP A 100 1.93 -11.23 -19.47
C ASP A 100 0.74 -10.71 -20.29
N GLY A 101 -0.02 -9.75 -19.75
CA GLY A 101 -1.19 -9.17 -20.40
C GLY A 101 -0.85 -8.02 -21.34
N LYS A 102 -1.32 -8.10 -22.59
CA LYS A 102 -1.47 -6.92 -23.48
C LYS A 102 -2.67 -6.07 -23.02
N ASN A 103 -2.59 -5.51 -21.82
CA ASN A 103 -3.70 -4.78 -21.23
C ASN A 103 -3.51 -3.27 -21.46
N GLU A 104 -4.20 -2.72 -22.47
CA GLU A 104 -4.08 -1.31 -22.87
C GLU A 104 -4.36 -0.33 -21.72
N LYS A 105 -5.25 -0.70 -20.78
CA LYS A 105 -5.55 0.11 -19.59
C LYS A 105 -4.33 0.26 -18.67
N VAL A 106 -3.54 -0.81 -18.54
CA VAL A 106 -2.33 -0.84 -17.71
C VAL A 106 -1.23 -0.01 -18.35
N GLU A 107 -1.01 -0.15 -19.66
CA GLU A 107 -0.01 0.66 -20.36
C GLU A 107 -0.39 2.16 -20.39
N GLY A 108 -1.68 2.48 -20.47
CA GLY A 108 -2.18 3.84 -20.28
C GLY A 108 -1.84 4.39 -18.90
N LYS A 109 -2.21 3.68 -17.82
CA LYS A 109 -1.93 4.09 -16.43
C LYS A 109 -0.45 4.19 -16.11
N LYS A 110 0.36 3.24 -16.60
CA LYS A 110 1.81 3.26 -16.47
C LYS A 110 2.42 4.50 -17.11
N SER A 111 1.95 4.87 -18.31
CA SER A 111 2.40 6.09 -19.00
C SER A 111 1.99 7.36 -18.24
N GLU A 112 0.76 7.41 -17.71
CA GLU A 112 0.30 8.51 -16.86
C GLU A 112 1.20 8.69 -15.63
N TRP A 113 1.51 7.61 -14.92
CA TRP A 113 2.32 7.68 -13.70
C TRP A 113 3.78 8.06 -13.96
N ILE A 114 4.40 7.51 -15.00
CA ILE A 114 5.78 7.89 -15.38
C ILE A 114 5.83 9.38 -15.71
N ASN A 115 4.85 9.90 -16.44
CA ASN A 115 4.83 11.33 -16.79
C ASN A 115 4.51 12.24 -15.60
N ALA A 116 3.71 11.77 -14.64
CA ALA A 116 3.29 12.56 -13.48
C ALA A 116 4.32 12.57 -12.35
N TYR A 117 5.09 11.49 -12.19
CA TYR A 117 5.91 11.24 -11.00
C TYR A 117 7.34 10.74 -11.26
N GLY A 118 7.71 10.42 -12.51
CA GLY A 118 9.04 9.92 -12.89
C GLY A 118 9.98 11.01 -13.41
#